data_AF-A0A6I3HP47-F1
#
_entry.id   AF-A0A6I3HP47-F1
#
_cell.length_a   1.000
_cell.length_b   1.000
_cell.length_c   1.000
_cell.angle_alpha   90.00
_cell.angle_beta   90.00
_cell.angle_gamma   90.00
#
_symmetry.space_group_name_H-M   'P 1'
#
loop_
_entity.id
_entity.type
_entity.pdbx_description
1 polymer ?
#
loop_
_entity_poly.entity_id
_entity_poly.type
_entity_poly.pdbx_seq_one_letter_code
_entity_poly.pdbx_strand_id
1 'polypeptide(L)'
;MSESVKFPRFPVVARLEQSSRRQRILIAAIVSVVLFFLGLRNLATIIVDRWWSDSVTDAPLWRVRIVAQTQLFLLAFAAILAILGTTVFFIWHTGRRVLAPNNRVMRWYHARMGMAHHWLVAGIGIYVTWRALAAVPNFWQQWILFRDGFDLPNSVPGTGGNLGSYIFSLPFLNTTTSFLRQLTIFSFLLALAGHSTSGSFRWSKSVPSRRAASAHLLSLAGFFLLVQTFHYLFVQRHLQVLDSSGGFVGA
;
A
#
# COMPACT_ATOMS: atom_id res chain seq x y z
N MET A 1 -18.30 -9.55 -44.87
CA MET A 1 -19.17 -9.20 -43.72
C MET A 1 -18.57 -9.84 -42.46
N SER A 2 -17.84 -9.06 -41.65
CA SER A 2 -17.31 -9.56 -40.37
C SER A 2 -18.30 -9.23 -39.26
N GLU A 3 -18.97 -10.27 -38.72
CA GLU A 3 -19.78 -10.11 -37.51
C GLU A 3 -18.88 -9.66 -36.36
N SER A 4 -19.06 -8.41 -35.93
CA SER A 4 -18.47 -7.92 -34.69
C SER A 4 -19.15 -8.64 -33.53
N VAL A 5 -18.49 -9.66 -32.98
CA VAL A 5 -18.94 -10.32 -31.76
C VAL A 5 -18.98 -9.29 -30.63
N LYS A 6 -20.17 -8.76 -30.34
CA LYS A 6 -20.42 -7.81 -29.24
C LYS A 6 -20.44 -8.59 -27.94
N PHE A 7 -19.33 -8.59 -27.22
CA PHE A 7 -19.30 -9.16 -25.87
C PHE A 7 -20.05 -8.25 -24.89
N PRO A 8 -21.01 -8.76 -24.10
CA PRO A 8 -21.74 -7.93 -23.14
C PRO A 8 -20.79 -7.38 -22.06
N ARG A 9 -20.75 -6.05 -21.90
CA ARG A 9 -19.94 -5.35 -20.86
C ARG A 9 -20.36 -5.80 -19.45
N PHE A 10 -19.46 -5.71 -18.47
CA PHE A 10 -19.80 -6.02 -17.07
C PHE A 10 -20.97 -5.14 -16.58
N PRO A 11 -21.97 -5.71 -15.88
CA PRO A 11 -23.20 -5.01 -15.52
C PRO A 11 -22.96 -3.79 -14.61
N VAL A 12 -21.94 -3.85 -13.75
CA VAL A 12 -21.53 -2.74 -12.88
C VAL A 12 -21.00 -1.56 -13.69
N VAL A 13 -20.20 -1.85 -14.72
CA VAL A 13 -19.60 -0.82 -15.60
C VAL A 13 -20.66 -0.19 -16.50
N ALA A 14 -21.56 -1.01 -17.06
CA ALA A 14 -22.67 -0.53 -17.87
C ALA A 14 -23.64 0.39 -17.07
N ARG A 15 -23.92 0.07 -15.79
CA ARG A 15 -24.68 0.96 -14.90
C ARG A 15 -23.97 2.26 -14.58
N LEU A 16 -22.64 2.24 -14.40
CA LEU A 16 -21.86 3.46 -14.16
C LEU A 16 -21.80 4.35 -15.41
N GLU A 17 -21.68 3.78 -16.61
CA GLU A 17 -21.73 4.50 -17.87
C GLU A 17 -23.13 5.09 -18.17
N GLN A 18 -24.20 4.39 -17.82
CA GLN A 18 -25.59 4.85 -17.99
C GLN A 18 -26.10 5.77 -16.85
N SER A 19 -25.28 6.04 -15.84
CA SER A 19 -25.68 6.90 -14.72
C SER A 19 -25.90 8.34 -15.20
N SER A 20 -27.14 8.83 -15.06
CA SER A 20 -27.49 10.22 -15.39
C SER A 20 -26.70 11.19 -14.50
N ARG A 21 -26.47 12.43 -14.97
CA ARG A 21 -25.80 13.49 -14.19
C ARG A 21 -26.42 13.64 -12.79
N ARG A 22 -27.75 13.49 -12.68
CA ARG A 22 -28.50 13.50 -11.41
C ARG A 22 -28.11 12.35 -10.48
N GLN A 23 -27.96 11.13 -10.99
CA GLN A 23 -27.56 9.97 -10.20
C GLN A 23 -26.11 10.09 -9.68
N ARG A 24 -25.20 10.64 -10.50
CA ARG A 24 -23.82 10.92 -10.05
C ARG A 24 -23.78 11.98 -8.95
N ILE A 25 -24.58 13.04 -9.07
CA ILE A 25 -24.72 14.06 -8.04
C ILE A 25 -25.30 13.46 -6.75
N LEU A 26 -26.33 12.61 -6.86
CA LEU A 26 -26.92 11.95 -5.69
C LEU A 26 -25.92 11.03 -4.97
N ILE A 27 -25.17 10.20 -5.71
CA ILE A 27 -24.12 9.35 -5.14
C ILE A 27 -23.03 10.19 -4.49
N ALA A 28 -22.56 11.25 -5.16
CA ALA A 28 -21.55 12.14 -4.61
C ALA A 28 -22.04 12.84 -3.34
N ALA A 29 -23.30 13.27 -3.30
CA ALA A 29 -23.92 13.86 -2.12
C ALA A 29 -23.99 12.87 -0.95
N ILE A 30 -24.46 11.64 -1.18
CA ILE A 30 -24.52 10.59 -0.15
C ILE A 30 -23.12 10.28 0.39
N VAL A 31 -22.13 10.08 -0.50
CA VAL A 31 -20.74 9.82 -0.09
C VAL A 31 -20.19 10.99 0.72
N SER A 32 -20.45 12.23 0.31
CA SER A 32 -19.99 13.43 1.03
C SER A 32 -20.61 13.52 2.42
N VAL A 33 -21.90 13.22 2.57
CA VAL A 33 -22.59 13.19 3.87
C VAL A 33 -22.00 12.10 4.77
N VAL A 34 -21.77 10.89 4.23
CA VAL A 34 -21.15 9.79 4.99
C VAL A 34 -19.74 10.18 5.46
N LEU A 35 -18.91 10.74 4.58
CA LEU A 35 -17.56 11.20 4.92
C LEU A 35 -17.59 12.33 5.96
N PHE A 36 -18.57 13.23 5.88
CA PHE A 36 -18.76 14.30 6.85
C PHE A 36 -19.06 13.74 8.25
N PHE A 37 -20.02 12.83 8.37
CA PHE A 37 -20.35 12.20 9.66
C PHE A 37 -19.20 11.34 10.21
N LEU A 38 -18.46 10.64 9.35
CA LEU A 38 -17.24 9.93 9.76
C LEU A 38 -16.18 10.90 10.29
N GLY A 39 -16.01 12.05 9.63
CA GLY A 39 -15.11 13.12 10.07
C GLY A 39 -15.51 13.68 11.43
N LEU A 40 -16.79 14.02 11.61
CA LEU A 40 -17.34 14.48 12.89
C LEU A 40 -17.13 13.47 14.01
N ARG A 41 -17.42 12.18 13.76
CA ARG A 41 -17.19 11.11 14.72
C ARG A 41 -15.73 11.04 15.13
N ASN A 42 -14.81 11.09 14.17
CA ASN A 42 -13.38 11.05 14.46
C ASN A 42 -12.92 12.26 15.30
N LEU A 43 -13.40 13.47 14.97
CA LEU A 43 -13.11 14.67 15.76
C LEU A 43 -13.65 14.57 17.18
N ALA A 44 -14.89 14.10 17.34
CA ALA A 44 -15.49 13.88 18.65
C ALA A 44 -14.65 12.89 19.48
N THR A 45 -14.22 11.77 18.89
CA THR A 45 -13.34 10.81 19.57
C THR A 45 -12.00 11.43 19.97
N ILE A 46 -11.36 12.21 19.09
CA ILE A 46 -10.08 12.86 19.41
C ILE A 46 -10.21 13.84 20.59
N ILE A 47 -11.31 14.60 20.64
CA ILE A 47 -11.59 15.57 21.71
C ILE A 47 -11.90 14.84 23.01
N VAL A 48 -12.77 13.83 22.98
CA VAL A 48 -13.13 13.04 24.16
C VAL A 48 -11.90 12.32 24.71
N ASP A 49 -11.07 11.72 23.85
CA ASP A 49 -9.82 11.07 24.26
C ASP A 49 -8.87 12.05 24.96
N ARG A 50 -8.85 13.32 24.53
CA ARG A 50 -8.03 14.36 25.16
C ARG A 50 -8.54 14.69 26.55
N TRP A 51 -9.83 14.98 26.70
CA TRP A 51 -10.41 15.31 28.01
C TRP A 51 -10.30 14.13 28.97
N TRP A 52 -10.48 12.91 28.46
CA TRP A 52 -10.27 11.70 29.24
C TRP A 52 -8.82 11.57 29.70
N SER A 53 -7.83 11.77 28.80
CA SER A 53 -6.41 11.67 29.21
C SER A 53 -6.05 12.69 30.28
N ASP A 54 -6.52 13.93 30.12
CA ASP A 54 -6.25 15.03 31.05
C ASP A 54 -6.92 14.78 32.43
N SER A 55 -7.98 13.96 32.48
CA SER A 55 -8.66 13.58 33.73
C SER A 55 -7.98 12.43 34.50
N VAL A 56 -7.22 11.58 33.80
CA VAL A 56 -6.61 10.37 34.38
C VAL A 56 -5.15 10.60 34.74
N THR A 57 -4.43 11.45 34.00
CA THR A 57 -3.01 11.69 34.24
C THR A 57 -2.54 13.05 33.74
N ASP A 58 -1.58 13.65 34.46
CA ASP A 58 -0.88 14.86 34.01
C ASP A 58 0.14 14.58 32.90
N ALA A 59 0.43 13.29 32.64
CA ALA A 59 1.35 12.91 31.58
C ALA A 59 0.73 13.24 30.20
N PRO A 60 1.51 13.79 29.24
CA PRO A 60 0.98 14.25 27.96
C PRO A 60 0.72 13.11 26.95
N LEU A 61 0.05 12.03 27.38
CA LEU A 61 -0.17 10.80 26.60
C LEU A 61 -0.90 11.09 25.28
N TRP A 62 -1.95 11.91 25.31
CA TRP A 62 -2.70 12.28 24.11
C TRP A 62 -1.80 13.00 23.09
N ARG A 63 -0.99 13.96 23.55
CA ARG A 63 -0.08 14.70 22.66
C ARG A 63 0.96 13.77 22.04
N VAL A 64 1.58 12.92 22.85
CA VAL A 64 2.59 11.96 22.39
C VAL A 64 1.99 10.98 21.37
N ARG A 65 0.80 10.43 21.65
CA ARG A 65 0.07 9.53 20.74
C ARG A 65 -0.26 10.20 19.41
N ILE A 66 -0.89 11.38 19.42
CA ILE A 66 -1.30 12.07 18.19
C ILE A 66 -0.10 12.47 17.33
N VAL A 67 0.99 12.94 17.95
CA VAL A 67 2.22 13.27 17.22
C VAL A 67 2.82 12.01 16.59
N ALA A 68 2.93 10.91 17.33
CA ALA A 68 3.41 9.62 16.82
C ALA A 68 2.56 9.11 15.64
N GLN A 69 1.24 9.14 15.78
CA GLN A 69 0.30 8.73 14.73
C GLN A 69 0.43 9.60 13.47
N THR A 70 0.58 10.91 13.65
CA THR A 70 0.75 11.86 12.55
C THR A 70 2.08 11.62 11.82
N GLN A 71 3.18 11.41 12.56
CA GLN A 71 4.49 11.08 11.97
C GLN A 71 4.41 9.80 11.14
N LEU A 72 3.82 8.73 11.70
CA LEU A 72 3.64 7.46 10.99
C LEU A 72 2.77 7.61 9.75
N PHE A 73 1.67 8.34 9.83
CA PHE A 73 0.81 8.60 8.68
C PHE A 73 1.58 9.31 7.57
N LEU A 74 2.34 10.36 7.89
CA LEU A 74 3.13 11.11 6.91
C LEU A 74 4.21 10.24 6.27
N LEU A 75 4.92 9.41 7.06
CA LEU A 75 5.94 8.49 6.56
C LEU A 75 5.33 7.44 5.61
N ALA A 76 4.21 6.82 6.00
CA ALA A 76 3.54 5.85 5.15
C ALA A 76 2.93 6.49 3.89
N PHE A 77 2.35 7.67 4.02
CA PHE A 77 1.84 8.44 2.89
C PHE A 77 2.95 8.77 1.89
N ALA A 78 4.10 9.24 2.38
CA ALA A 78 5.27 9.49 1.54
C ALA A 78 5.77 8.22 0.85
N ALA A 79 5.86 7.09 1.56
CA ALA A 79 6.26 5.81 0.98
C ALA A 79 5.29 5.30 -0.10
N ILE A 80 3.98 5.40 0.15
CA ILE A 80 2.94 5.02 -0.82
C ILE A 80 3.00 5.94 -2.05
N LEU A 81 3.11 7.25 -1.84
CA LEU A 81 3.25 8.20 -2.94
C LEU A 81 4.50 7.93 -3.77
N ALA A 82 5.63 7.66 -3.12
CA ALA A 82 6.91 7.40 -3.77
C ALA A 82 6.92 6.09 -4.59
N ILE A 83 6.26 5.02 -4.12
CA ILE A 83 6.30 3.70 -4.77
C ILE A 83 5.08 3.51 -5.68
N LEU A 84 3.88 3.58 -5.10
CA LEU A 84 2.63 3.34 -5.83
C LEU A 84 2.23 4.54 -6.67
N GLY A 85 2.40 5.76 -6.15
CA GLY A 85 2.10 6.99 -6.88
C GLY A 85 2.95 7.12 -8.14
N THR A 86 4.26 6.88 -8.05
CA THR A 86 5.15 6.85 -9.22
C THR A 86 4.78 5.72 -10.18
N THR A 87 4.42 4.55 -9.67
CA THR A 87 3.93 3.43 -10.51
C THR A 87 2.72 3.84 -11.34
N VAL A 88 1.69 4.43 -10.72
CA VAL A 88 0.48 4.90 -11.41
C VAL A 88 0.83 6.00 -12.41
N PHE A 89 1.72 6.93 -12.05
CA PHE A 89 2.23 7.98 -12.93
C PHE A 89 2.89 7.39 -14.18
N PHE A 90 3.79 6.41 -14.04
CA PHE A 90 4.47 5.76 -15.16
C PHE A 90 3.51 4.96 -16.04
N ILE A 91 2.53 4.26 -15.45
CA ILE A 91 1.48 3.55 -16.21
C ILE A 91 0.70 4.55 -17.08
N TRP A 92 0.28 5.68 -16.50
CA TRP A 92 -0.51 6.69 -17.22
C TRP A 92 0.28 7.33 -18.37
N HIS A 93 1.54 7.70 -18.13
CA HIS A 93 2.36 8.38 -19.15
C HIS A 93 2.85 7.44 -20.25
N THR A 94 3.22 6.21 -19.91
CA THR A 94 3.72 5.23 -20.90
C THR A 94 2.58 4.59 -21.70
N GLY A 95 1.37 4.53 -21.11
CA GLY A 95 0.20 3.83 -21.65
C GLY A 95 -0.62 4.58 -22.69
N ARG A 96 -0.35 5.86 -22.97
CA ARG A 96 -1.11 6.68 -23.94
C ARG A 96 -1.00 6.24 -25.41
N ARG A 97 -0.16 5.26 -25.73
CA ARG A 97 0.05 4.76 -27.10
C ARG A 97 -0.28 3.27 -27.21
N VAL A 98 -1.57 2.93 -27.18
CA VAL A 98 -2.02 1.56 -27.48
C VAL A 98 -2.26 1.44 -28.99
N LEU A 99 -1.35 0.76 -29.68
CA LEU A 99 -1.59 0.18 -31.01
C LEU A 99 -1.31 -1.33 -30.89
N ALA A 100 -2.37 -2.12 -31.02
CA ALA A 100 -2.41 -3.58 -31.11
C ALA A 100 -2.42 -4.41 -29.79
N PRO A 101 -3.55 -5.08 -29.48
CA PRO A 101 -3.67 -6.07 -28.41
C PRO A 101 -2.71 -7.28 -28.57
N ASN A 102 -2.05 -7.66 -27.47
CA ASN A 102 -0.96 -8.65 -27.42
C ASN A 102 -1.40 -10.13 -27.57
N ASN A 103 -2.55 -10.54 -27.02
CA ASN A 103 -3.03 -11.93 -27.10
C ASN A 103 -4.57 -11.99 -27.23
N ARG A 104 -5.11 -13.18 -27.55
CA ARG A 104 -6.56 -13.39 -27.78
C ARG A 104 -7.39 -13.10 -26.52
N VAL A 105 -6.83 -13.37 -25.33
CA VAL A 105 -7.44 -13.08 -24.02
C VAL A 105 -7.51 -11.57 -23.75
N MET A 106 -6.46 -10.82 -24.08
CA MET A 106 -6.37 -9.38 -23.90
C MET A 106 -7.26 -8.66 -24.92
N ARG A 107 -7.39 -9.18 -26.14
CA ARG A 107 -8.41 -8.72 -27.12
C ARG A 107 -9.81 -8.87 -26.54
N TRP A 108 -10.13 -10.03 -25.97
CA TRP A 108 -11.41 -10.28 -25.33
C TRP A 108 -11.63 -9.38 -24.10
N TYR A 109 -10.61 -9.20 -23.28
CA TYR A 109 -10.62 -8.31 -22.11
C TYR A 109 -10.85 -6.84 -22.51
N HIS A 110 -10.10 -6.31 -23.48
CA HIS A 110 -10.28 -4.94 -23.98
C HIS A 110 -11.64 -4.75 -24.65
N ALA A 111 -12.11 -5.74 -25.43
CA ALA A 111 -13.44 -5.69 -26.05
C ALA A 111 -14.57 -5.64 -25.01
N ARG A 112 -14.34 -6.18 -23.80
CA ARG A 112 -15.36 -6.28 -22.74
C ARG A 112 -15.26 -5.21 -21.65
N MET A 113 -14.07 -4.69 -21.36
CA MET A 113 -13.85 -3.66 -20.33
C MET A 113 -13.66 -2.24 -20.88
N GLY A 114 -13.27 -2.05 -22.15
CA GLY A 114 -13.09 -0.70 -22.73
C GLY A 114 -12.19 0.23 -21.89
N MET A 115 -12.50 1.53 -21.85
CA MET A 115 -11.82 2.54 -21.00
C MET A 115 -12.07 2.36 -19.49
N ALA A 116 -13.05 1.53 -19.08
CA ALA A 116 -13.41 1.36 -17.68
C ALA A 116 -12.36 0.60 -16.86
N HIS A 117 -11.43 -0.11 -17.51
CA HIS A 117 -10.31 -0.76 -16.85
C HIS A 117 -9.47 0.21 -16.00
N HIS A 118 -9.23 1.43 -16.50
CA HIS A 118 -8.46 2.43 -15.75
C HIS A 118 -9.14 2.83 -14.44
N TRP A 119 -10.48 2.90 -14.44
CA TRP A 119 -11.27 3.19 -13.24
C TRP A 119 -11.26 2.04 -12.24
N LEU A 120 -11.25 0.79 -12.71
CA LEU A 120 -11.13 -0.39 -11.84
C LEU A 120 -9.75 -0.44 -11.19
N VAL A 121 -8.68 -0.22 -11.97
CA VAL A 121 -7.30 -0.14 -11.48
C VAL A 121 -7.14 1.01 -10.47
N ALA A 122 -7.67 2.19 -10.78
CA ALA A 122 -7.67 3.33 -9.88
C ALA A 122 -8.47 3.03 -8.59
N GLY A 123 -9.64 2.41 -8.70
CA GLY A 123 -10.47 2.05 -7.56
C GLY A 123 -9.80 1.06 -6.63
N ILE A 124 -9.16 0.00 -7.17
CA ILE A 124 -8.39 -0.96 -6.37
C ILE A 124 -7.18 -0.26 -5.72
N GLY A 125 -6.45 0.56 -6.46
CA GLY A 125 -5.31 1.32 -5.93
C GLY A 125 -5.71 2.25 -4.78
N ILE A 126 -6.81 2.98 -4.93
CA ILE A 126 -7.36 3.86 -3.90
C ILE A 126 -7.78 3.05 -2.68
N TYR A 127 -8.50 1.94 -2.86
CA TYR A 127 -8.96 1.09 -1.76
C TYR A 127 -7.78 0.51 -0.96
N VAL A 128 -6.78 -0.04 -1.64
CA VAL A 128 -5.59 -0.60 -0.99
C VAL A 128 -4.80 0.49 -0.26
N THR A 129 -4.62 1.66 -0.89
CA THR A 129 -3.96 2.82 -0.27
C THR A 129 -4.70 3.27 0.99
N TRP A 130 -6.03 3.39 0.91
CA TRP A 130 -6.88 3.77 2.04
C TRP A 130 -6.75 2.78 3.19
N ARG A 131 -6.88 1.47 2.90
CA ARG A 131 -6.77 0.41 3.92
C ARG A 131 -5.39 0.38 4.57
N ALA A 132 -4.34 0.56 3.77
CA ALA A 132 -2.96 0.62 4.24
C ALA A 132 -2.74 1.83 5.16
N LEU A 133 -3.15 3.03 4.73
CA LEU A 133 -3.01 4.27 5.51
C LEU A 133 -3.84 4.24 6.81
N ALA A 134 -5.03 3.65 6.78
CA ALA A 134 -5.88 3.52 7.97
C ALA A 134 -5.27 2.58 9.03
N ALA A 135 -4.43 1.62 8.64
CA ALA A 135 -3.82 0.67 9.56
C ALA A 135 -2.58 1.23 10.27
N VAL A 136 -1.83 2.11 9.60
CA VAL A 136 -0.52 2.61 10.07
C VAL A 136 -0.55 3.32 11.44
N PRO A 137 -1.53 4.19 11.74
CA PRO A 137 -1.60 4.86 13.05
C PRO A 137 -1.75 3.92 14.25
N ASN A 138 -2.10 2.64 14.04
CA ASN A 138 -2.21 1.67 15.13
C ASN A 138 -0.84 1.23 15.68
N PHE A 139 0.24 1.43 14.91
CA PHE A 139 1.60 1.08 15.32
C PHE A 139 2.33 2.19 16.09
N TRP A 140 1.60 3.17 16.63
CA TRP A 140 2.16 4.33 17.33
C TRP A 140 3.02 3.95 18.53
N GLN A 141 2.68 2.88 19.26
CA GLN A 141 3.49 2.38 20.38
C GLN A 141 4.85 1.86 19.89
N GLN A 142 4.83 1.04 18.82
CA GLN A 142 6.06 0.53 18.21
C GLN A 142 6.95 1.66 17.68
N TRP A 143 6.36 2.73 17.16
CA TRP A 143 7.10 3.92 16.72
C TRP A 143 7.77 4.70 17.85
N ILE A 144 7.07 4.84 18.99
CA ILE A 144 7.65 5.52 20.16
C ILE A 144 8.81 4.69 20.72
N LEU A 145 8.61 3.37 20.91
CA LEU A 145 9.69 2.47 21.34
C LEU A 145 10.84 2.46 20.33
N PHE A 146 10.49 2.49 19.05
CA PHE A 146 11.26 2.96 17.90
C PHE A 146 12.37 3.97 18.23
N ARG A 147 11.86 5.16 18.52
CA ARG A 147 12.61 6.41 18.55
C ARG A 147 13.23 6.68 19.91
N ASP A 148 12.49 6.35 20.97
CA ASP A 148 12.79 6.70 22.35
C ASP A 148 13.28 5.48 23.16
N GLY A 149 13.47 4.33 22.48
CA GLY A 149 14.04 3.13 23.09
C GLY A 149 15.49 3.35 23.52
N PHE A 150 15.90 2.61 24.55
CA PHE A 150 17.24 2.69 25.12
C PHE A 150 17.97 1.35 25.02
N ASP A 151 19.29 1.42 25.03
CA ASP A 151 20.13 0.23 25.06
C ASP A 151 20.06 -0.41 26.45
N LEU A 152 19.70 -1.70 26.46
CA LEU A 152 19.79 -2.53 27.65
C LEU A 152 21.20 -3.16 27.69
N PRO A 153 21.86 -3.19 28.86
CA PRO A 153 23.24 -3.68 28.99
C PRO A 153 23.40 -5.18 28.74
N ASN A 154 22.30 -5.94 28.72
CA ASN A 154 22.34 -7.38 28.50
C ASN A 154 22.46 -7.69 27.00
N SER A 155 23.55 -8.37 26.63
CA SER A 155 23.76 -8.88 25.27
C SER A 155 23.02 -10.19 25.05
N VAL A 156 22.46 -10.38 23.85
CA VAL A 156 21.79 -11.63 23.45
C VAL A 156 22.82 -12.64 22.92
N PRO A 157 22.91 -13.87 23.49
CA PRO A 157 23.78 -14.92 22.95
C PRO A 157 23.40 -15.34 21.52
N GLY A 158 24.39 -15.66 20.68
CA GLY A 158 24.19 -16.27 19.36
C GLY A 158 24.18 -15.30 18.18
N THR A 159 23.12 -14.52 18.01
CA THR A 159 22.99 -13.61 16.83
C THR A 159 23.63 -12.23 17.04
N GLY A 160 24.01 -11.90 18.28
CA GLY A 160 24.60 -10.62 18.65
C GLY A 160 23.55 -9.50 18.75
N GLY A 161 23.93 -8.40 19.42
CA GLY A 161 23.06 -7.24 19.65
C GLY A 161 22.60 -7.09 21.11
N ASN A 162 22.01 -5.94 21.39
CA ASN A 162 21.53 -5.56 22.72
C ASN A 162 20.09 -6.03 22.90
N LEU A 163 19.70 -6.44 24.11
CA LEU A 163 18.31 -6.79 24.41
C LEU A 163 17.32 -5.67 24.05
N GLY A 164 17.74 -4.41 24.18
CA GLY A 164 16.95 -3.23 23.80
C GLY A 164 16.54 -3.21 22.33
N SER A 165 17.42 -3.62 21.41
CA SER A 165 17.09 -3.64 19.99
C SER A 165 16.02 -4.68 19.65
N TYR A 166 15.95 -5.80 20.38
CA TYR A 166 14.94 -6.84 20.19
C TYR A 166 13.57 -6.42 20.69
N ILE A 167 13.50 -5.72 21.81
CA ILE A 167 12.23 -5.33 22.44
C ILE A 167 11.67 -4.06 21.79
N PHE A 168 12.53 -3.06 21.56
CA PHE A 168 12.10 -1.73 21.15
C PHE A 168 12.13 -1.55 19.63
N SER A 169 13.21 -1.95 18.97
CA SER A 169 13.45 -1.64 17.56
C SER A 169 12.90 -2.68 16.59
N LEU A 170 13.08 -3.96 16.93
CA LEU A 170 12.73 -5.09 16.06
C LEU A 170 11.24 -5.14 15.66
N PRO A 171 10.26 -4.90 16.55
CA PRO A 171 8.85 -4.93 16.16
C PRO A 171 8.52 -3.87 15.09
N PHE A 172 9.06 -2.66 15.24
CA PHE A 172 8.84 -1.58 14.28
C PHE A 172 9.55 -1.85 12.94
N LEU A 173 10.79 -2.35 12.97
CA LEU A 173 11.51 -2.74 11.75
C LEU A 173 10.79 -3.87 11.02
N ASN A 174 10.23 -4.84 11.73
CA ASN A 174 9.44 -5.92 11.15
C ASN A 174 8.18 -5.38 10.46
N THR A 175 7.39 -4.55 11.14
CA THR A 175 6.19 -3.91 10.58
C THR A 175 6.54 -3.08 9.34
N THR A 176 7.58 -2.26 9.43
CA THR A 176 7.99 -1.34 8.35
C THR A 176 8.46 -2.11 7.11
N THR A 177 9.34 -3.10 7.30
CA THR A 177 9.86 -3.91 6.18
C THR A 177 8.77 -4.78 5.56
N SER A 178 7.86 -5.35 6.37
CA SER A 178 6.70 -6.09 5.89
C SER A 178 5.75 -5.20 5.08
N PHE A 179 5.48 -3.98 5.56
CA PHE A 179 4.69 -2.99 4.84
C PHE A 179 5.32 -2.62 3.49
N LEU A 180 6.61 -2.28 3.46
CA LEU A 180 7.31 -1.93 2.23
C LEU A 180 7.35 -3.09 1.23
N ARG A 181 7.55 -4.33 1.70
CA ARG A 181 7.48 -5.53 0.85
C ARG A 181 6.11 -5.70 0.21
N GLN A 182 5.05 -5.65 1.02
CA GLN A 182 3.67 -5.79 0.53
C GLN A 182 3.30 -4.67 -0.45
N LEU A 183 3.65 -3.43 -0.14
CA LEU A 183 3.43 -2.26 -1.00
C LEU A 183 4.19 -2.40 -2.33
N THR A 184 5.44 -2.87 -2.29
CA THR A 184 6.25 -3.06 -3.50
C THR A 184 5.71 -4.20 -4.35
N ILE A 185 5.32 -5.34 -3.76
CA ILE A 185 4.69 -6.45 -4.47
C ILE A 185 3.40 -5.98 -5.15
N PHE A 186 2.54 -5.26 -4.41
CA PHE A 186 1.31 -4.73 -4.97
C PHE A 186 1.58 -3.77 -6.13
N SER A 187 2.54 -2.85 -5.97
CA SER A 187 2.94 -1.90 -7.01
C SER A 187 3.54 -2.61 -8.23
N PHE A 188 4.33 -3.67 -8.02
CA PHE A 188 4.87 -4.49 -9.09
C PHE A 188 3.78 -5.21 -9.87
N LEU A 189 2.80 -5.82 -9.19
CA LEU A 189 1.65 -6.45 -9.83
C LEU A 189 0.80 -5.44 -10.60
N LEU A 190 0.61 -4.25 -10.03
CA LEU A 190 -0.11 -3.15 -10.68
C LEU A 190 0.63 -2.66 -11.93
N ALA A 191 1.95 -2.47 -11.84
CA ALA A 191 2.81 -2.10 -12.95
C ALA A 191 2.78 -3.17 -14.04
N LEU A 192 2.86 -4.45 -13.66
CA LEU A 192 2.79 -5.56 -14.60
C LEU A 192 1.45 -5.57 -15.32
N ALA A 193 0.34 -5.41 -14.60
CA ALA A 193 -0.99 -5.31 -15.19
C ALA A 193 -1.09 -4.10 -16.13
N GLY A 194 -0.74 -2.90 -15.67
CA GLY A 194 -0.84 -1.66 -16.44
C GLY A 194 0.05 -1.64 -17.70
N HIS A 195 1.29 -2.13 -17.61
CA HIS A 195 2.20 -2.23 -18.75
C HIS A 195 1.80 -3.33 -19.74
N SER A 196 1.24 -4.43 -19.24
CA SER A 196 0.71 -5.51 -20.09
C SER A 196 -0.53 -5.05 -20.87
N THR A 197 -1.44 -4.35 -20.20
CA THR A 197 -2.67 -3.83 -20.82
C THR A 197 -2.41 -2.68 -21.78
N SER A 198 -1.38 -1.85 -21.55
CA SER A 198 -0.96 -0.83 -22.51
C SER A 198 -0.18 -1.37 -23.71
N GLY A 199 0.18 -2.66 -23.73
CA GLY A 199 1.01 -3.26 -24.79
C GLY A 199 2.48 -2.86 -24.74
N SER A 200 2.92 -2.19 -23.66
CA SER A 200 4.31 -1.78 -23.43
C SER A 200 5.18 -2.97 -23.01
N PHE A 201 4.61 -3.94 -22.29
CA PHE A 201 5.23 -5.21 -21.95
C PHE A 201 4.65 -6.34 -22.79
N ARG A 202 5.50 -7.05 -23.53
CA ARG A 202 5.12 -8.13 -24.46
C ARG A 202 5.77 -9.44 -24.02
N TRP A 203 4.96 -10.47 -23.78
CA TRP A 203 5.42 -11.83 -23.49
C TRP A 203 5.87 -12.63 -24.72
N SER A 204 5.73 -12.08 -25.93
CA SER A 204 6.14 -12.76 -27.15
C SER A 204 7.64 -12.60 -27.40
N LYS A 205 8.33 -13.72 -27.70
CA LYS A 205 9.75 -13.73 -28.11
C LYS A 205 10.01 -12.94 -29.39
N SER A 206 8.98 -12.70 -30.22
CA SER A 206 9.13 -12.11 -31.55
C SER A 206 9.17 -10.58 -31.57
N VAL A 207 8.67 -9.90 -30.52
CA VAL A 207 8.66 -8.42 -30.46
C VAL A 207 9.14 -7.97 -29.09
N PRO A 208 10.24 -7.22 -28.99
CA PRO A 208 10.80 -6.81 -27.71
C PRO A 208 9.86 -5.86 -26.94
N SER A 209 9.83 -6.01 -25.62
CA SER A 209 9.20 -5.07 -24.70
C SER A 209 9.84 -3.69 -24.78
N ARG A 210 9.09 -2.62 -24.47
CA ARG A 210 9.68 -1.27 -24.38
C ARG A 210 10.69 -1.23 -23.23
N ARG A 211 11.89 -0.71 -23.51
CA ARG A 211 12.97 -0.55 -22.51
C ARG A 211 12.49 0.15 -21.24
N ALA A 212 11.68 1.20 -21.36
CA ALA A 212 11.14 1.94 -20.21
C ALA A 212 10.23 1.10 -19.31
N ALA A 213 9.37 0.25 -19.88
CA ALA A 213 8.48 -0.62 -19.10
C ALA A 213 9.27 -1.73 -18.39
N SER A 214 10.22 -2.35 -19.09
CA SER A 214 11.13 -3.34 -18.50
C SER A 214 12.01 -2.73 -17.40
N ALA A 215 12.55 -1.53 -17.61
CA ALA A 215 13.35 -0.81 -16.62
C ALA A 215 12.54 -0.49 -15.35
N HIS A 216 11.28 -0.06 -15.49
CA HIS A 216 10.41 0.21 -14.34
C HIS A 216 10.07 -1.06 -13.54
N LEU A 217 9.79 -2.18 -14.22
CA LEU A 217 9.57 -3.46 -13.53
C LEU A 217 10.83 -3.94 -12.82
N LEU A 218 12.00 -3.80 -13.47
CA LEU A 218 13.28 -4.13 -12.86
C LEU A 218 13.63 -3.22 -11.68
N SER A 219 13.29 -1.92 -11.72
CA SER A 219 13.52 -1.02 -10.61
C SER A 219 12.65 -1.38 -9.40
N LEU A 220 11.37 -1.74 -9.62
CA LEU A 220 10.50 -2.23 -8.56
C LEU A 220 10.99 -3.57 -7.98
N ALA A 221 11.44 -4.49 -8.85
CA ALA A 221 12.03 -5.76 -8.40
C ALA A 221 13.34 -5.54 -7.62
N GLY A 222 14.21 -4.65 -8.08
CA GLY A 222 15.44 -4.28 -7.40
C GLY A 222 15.16 -3.65 -6.03
N PHE A 223 14.20 -2.73 -5.95
CA PHE A 223 13.76 -2.16 -4.68
C PHE A 223 13.20 -3.23 -3.74
N PHE A 224 12.37 -4.16 -4.25
CA PHE A 224 11.88 -5.29 -3.46
C PHE A 224 13.03 -6.12 -2.88
N LEU A 225 14.04 -6.45 -3.69
CA LEU A 225 15.19 -7.22 -3.24
C LEU A 225 16.00 -6.45 -2.19
N LEU A 226 16.19 -5.14 -2.33
CA LEU A 226 16.85 -4.31 -1.31
C LEU A 226 16.10 -4.37 0.03
N VAL A 227 14.77 -4.20 0.01
CA VAL A 227 13.95 -4.30 1.22
C VAL A 227 13.97 -5.73 1.78
N GLN A 228 13.96 -6.75 0.93
CA GLN A 228 14.02 -8.15 1.33
C GLN A 228 15.36 -8.49 1.99
N THR A 229 16.47 -8.01 1.44
CA THR A 229 17.80 -8.16 2.02
C THR A 229 17.88 -7.47 3.37
N PHE A 230 17.39 -6.23 3.47
CA PHE A 230 17.34 -5.51 4.74
C PHE A 230 16.48 -6.26 5.77
N HIS A 231 15.29 -6.72 5.39
CA HIS A 231 14.42 -7.53 6.24
C HIS A 231 15.12 -8.81 6.72
N TYR A 232 15.79 -9.53 5.81
CA TYR A 232 16.49 -10.75 6.17
C TYR A 232 17.60 -10.50 7.20
N LEU A 233 18.46 -9.52 6.93
CA LEU A 233 19.65 -9.23 7.74
C LEU A 233 19.27 -8.67 9.12
N PHE A 234 18.35 -7.72 9.18
CA PHE A 234 18.05 -6.97 10.40
C PHE A 234 16.83 -7.47 11.15
N VAL A 235 15.92 -8.21 10.50
CA VAL A 235 14.67 -8.67 11.12
C VAL A 235 14.65 -10.18 11.23
N GLN A 236 14.60 -10.89 10.09
CA GLN A 236 14.37 -12.33 10.07
C GLN A 236 15.44 -13.10 10.84
N ARG A 237 16.72 -12.73 10.69
CA ARG A 237 17.83 -13.33 11.43
C ARG A 237 17.68 -13.18 12.95
N HIS A 238 17.20 -12.03 13.42
CA HIS A 238 17.03 -11.76 14.85
C HIS A 238 15.79 -12.46 15.41
N LEU A 239 14.71 -12.53 14.61
CA LEU A 239 13.48 -13.25 14.98
C LEU A 239 13.71 -14.76 15.14
N GLN A 240 14.69 -15.36 14.49
CA GLN A 240 14.99 -16.80 14.60
C GLN A 240 15.44 -17.23 16.00
N VAL A 241 15.88 -16.29 16.84
CA VAL A 241 16.31 -16.58 18.23
C VAL A 241 15.15 -16.41 19.21
N LEU A 242 14.01 -15.92 18.75
CA LEU A 242 12.80 -15.75 19.55
C LEU A 242 11.82 -16.91 19.29
N ASP A 243 11.20 -17.41 20.35
CA ASP A 243 10.05 -18.31 20.27
C ASP A 243 8.76 -17.53 19.91
N SER A 244 7.71 -18.26 19.54
CA SER A 244 6.35 -17.79 19.32
C SER A 244 5.76 -16.96 20.47
N SER A 245 6.24 -17.16 21.70
CA SER A 245 5.89 -16.39 22.90
C SER A 245 6.66 -15.06 23.06
N GLY A 246 7.71 -14.84 22.25
CA GLY A 246 8.62 -13.70 22.38
C GLY A 246 9.77 -13.92 23.38
N GLY A 247 9.87 -15.10 24.00
CA GLY A 247 11.04 -15.51 24.79
C GLY A 247 12.21 -15.96 23.90
N PHE A 248 13.42 -16.06 24.46
CA PHE A 248 14.56 -16.63 23.73
C PHE A 248 14.43 -18.14 23.62
N VAL A 249 14.71 -18.70 22.45
CA VAL A 249 14.70 -20.14 22.23
C VAL A 249 15.77 -20.79 23.12
N GLY A 250 15.35 -21.67 24.03
CA GLY A 250 16.23 -22.38 24.96
C GLY A 250 16.43 -21.72 26.33
N ALA A 251 15.66 -20.68 26.66
CA ALA A 251 15.55 -20.11 28.00
C ALA A 251 14.38 -20.72 28.79
#